data_AF-A0AAD2CST5-F1
#
_entry.id   AF-A0AAD2CST5-F1
#
_cell.length_a   1.000
_cell.length_b   1.000
_cell.length_c   1.000
_cell.angle_alpha   90.00
_cell.angle_beta   90.00
_cell.angle_gamma   90.00
#
_symmetry.space_group_name_H-M   'P 1'
#
loop_
_entity.id
_entity.type
_entity.pdbx_description
1 polymer ?
#
loop_
_entity_poly.entity_id
_entity_poly.type
_entity_poly.pdbx_seq_one_letter_code
_entity_poly.pdbx_strand_id
1 'polypeptide(L)'
;MNTLHSRRSVLGVVIGSMLLPSVVSSSPAFAEDAANGTTPTFVSTGAAAARENLLSAIQQGKPDAEVLAAIDRLKPFNPLPPTSSTAAKSLEGEWRLLWSINDDFSPLLRLPKPFKPNSFQYFGPIAAAEVGEGRVAQGLTSGLLGNSQLWLSSGTEPLPYKTVESGNAPYRLEIEPPFRFQLGGRLGTNQPKRMIVEAGNDADFRKVNARTKEAQLAGKNVYEQIYVESKGKGSLRISTITEGDPAIIGTILIHEKM
;
A
#
# COMPACT_ATOMS: atom_id res chain seq x y z
N MET A 1 51.22 -24.34 18.49
CA MET A 1 51.03 -24.70 17.06
C MET A 1 49.79 -25.58 16.99
N ASN A 2 48.63 -24.98 16.66
CA ASN A 2 47.34 -25.68 16.69
C ASN A 2 46.91 -26.04 15.27
N THR A 3 46.75 -27.33 15.04
CA THR A 3 46.32 -27.96 13.78
C THR A 3 44.80 -27.90 13.65
N LEU A 4 44.29 -27.13 12.69
CA LEU A 4 42.88 -27.11 12.32
C LEU A 4 42.58 -28.22 11.29
N HIS A 5 41.74 -29.18 11.68
CA HIS A 5 41.16 -30.18 10.79
C HIS A 5 39.90 -29.60 10.11
N SER A 6 39.98 -29.40 8.79
CA SER A 6 38.84 -29.05 7.94
C SER A 6 38.13 -30.33 7.49
N ARG A 7 36.91 -30.56 7.99
CA ARG A 7 36.03 -31.63 7.51
C ARG A 7 35.10 -31.07 6.44
N ARG A 8 35.35 -31.47 5.19
CA ARG A 8 34.38 -31.37 4.09
C ARG A 8 33.28 -32.41 4.33
N SER A 9 32.03 -31.97 4.42
CA SER A 9 30.88 -32.85 4.21
C SER A 9 30.25 -32.51 2.86
N VAL A 10 30.34 -33.47 1.95
CA VAL A 10 29.50 -33.60 0.77
C VAL A 10 28.31 -34.44 1.19
N LEU A 11 27.09 -33.93 1.01
CA LEU A 11 25.89 -34.75 0.99
C LEU A 11 25.07 -34.34 -0.22
N GLY A 12 25.03 -35.26 -1.18
CA GLY A 12 24.03 -35.25 -2.23
C GLY A 12 22.70 -35.76 -1.69
N VAL A 13 21.62 -35.27 -2.31
CA VAL A 13 20.31 -35.90 -2.25
C VAL A 13 19.83 -36.03 -3.69
N VAL A 14 19.55 -37.27 -4.08
CA VAL A 14 18.82 -37.68 -5.27
C VAL A 14 17.41 -38.08 -4.82
N ILE A 15 16.49 -38.20 -5.79
CA ILE A 15 15.10 -38.68 -5.76
C ILE A 15 14.12 -37.50 -5.68
N GLY A 16 13.13 -37.32 -6.56
CA GLY A 16 12.54 -38.17 -7.59
C GLY A 16 11.02 -37.93 -7.62
N SER A 17 10.43 -37.92 -8.81
CA SER A 17 8.97 -37.95 -9.08
C SER A 17 8.22 -36.61 -8.83
N MET A 18 7.16 -36.20 -9.54
CA MET A 18 6.13 -36.90 -10.29
C MET A 18 5.61 -36.07 -11.48
N LEU A 19 5.20 -36.77 -12.54
CA LEU A 19 4.30 -36.30 -13.58
C LEU A 19 2.91 -36.02 -12.99
N LEU A 20 2.32 -34.88 -13.32
CA LEU A 20 0.90 -34.59 -13.09
C LEU A 20 0.16 -34.57 -14.44
N PRO A 21 -1.04 -35.18 -14.54
CA PRO A 21 -1.90 -35.05 -15.70
C PRO A 21 -2.58 -33.67 -15.74
N SER A 22 -2.67 -33.12 -16.94
CA SER A 22 -3.42 -31.92 -17.28
C SER A 22 -4.90 -32.10 -16.97
N VAL A 23 -5.46 -31.25 -16.10
CA VAL A 23 -6.91 -31.15 -15.91
C VAL A 23 -7.44 -30.06 -16.83
N VAL A 24 -8.39 -30.45 -17.68
CA VAL A 24 -9.08 -29.63 -18.65
C VAL A 24 -9.93 -28.57 -17.93
N SER A 25 -9.67 -27.31 -18.30
CA SER A 25 -10.48 -26.16 -17.94
C SER A 25 -11.87 -26.29 -18.56
N SER A 26 -12.91 -26.26 -17.73
CA SER A 26 -14.30 -26.06 -18.16
C SER A 26 -14.83 -24.83 -17.43
N SER A 27 -14.94 -23.73 -18.17
CA SER A 27 -15.61 -22.51 -17.71
C SER A 27 -17.12 -22.74 -17.74
N PRO A 28 -17.85 -22.67 -16.60
CA PRO A 28 -19.29 -22.43 -16.67
C PRO A 28 -19.52 -20.98 -17.09
N ALA A 29 -20.22 -20.81 -18.21
CA ALA A 29 -20.81 -19.56 -18.62
C ALA A 29 -21.82 -19.12 -17.55
N PHE A 30 -21.49 -18.06 -16.81
CA PHE A 30 -22.46 -17.36 -15.99
C PHE A 30 -23.22 -16.38 -16.89
N ALA A 31 -24.54 -16.56 -16.87
CA ALA A 31 -25.52 -15.72 -17.52
C ALA A 31 -25.35 -14.26 -17.10
N GLU A 32 -25.32 -13.37 -18.09
CA GLU A 32 -25.58 -11.94 -17.92
C GLU A 32 -27.04 -11.78 -17.46
N ASP A 33 -27.23 -11.64 -16.15
CA ASP A 33 -28.46 -11.07 -15.62
C ASP A 33 -28.30 -9.54 -15.71
N ALA A 34 -28.95 -8.96 -16.72
CA ALA A 34 -29.01 -7.54 -16.98
C ALA A 34 -29.83 -6.84 -15.88
N ALA A 35 -29.23 -6.67 -14.71
CA ALA A 35 -29.73 -5.75 -13.70
C ALA A 35 -29.42 -4.33 -14.16
N ASN A 36 -30.44 -3.72 -14.75
CA ASN A 36 -30.56 -2.31 -15.08
C ASN A 36 -30.51 -1.47 -13.78
N GLY A 37 -29.33 -1.42 -13.16
CA GLY A 37 -29.04 -0.64 -11.97
C GLY A 37 -28.51 0.72 -12.40
N THR A 38 -29.39 1.71 -12.47
CA THR A 38 -29.01 3.12 -12.57
C THR A 38 -28.08 3.44 -11.39
N THR A 39 -26.77 3.45 -11.63
CA THR A 39 -25.81 3.96 -10.67
C THR A 39 -26.11 5.44 -10.47
N PRO A 40 -26.46 5.90 -9.26
CA PRO A 40 -26.64 7.33 -9.02
C PRO A 40 -25.26 7.98 -9.12
N THR A 41 -24.93 8.45 -10.31
CA THR A 41 -23.72 9.24 -10.55
C THR A 41 -24.01 10.69 -10.17
N PHE A 42 -24.36 10.92 -8.91
CA PHE A 42 -24.32 12.27 -8.34
C PHE A 42 -22.90 12.53 -7.88
N VAL A 43 -22.00 12.83 -8.83
CA VAL A 43 -20.87 13.68 -8.46
C VAL A 43 -21.49 15.05 -8.26
N SER A 44 -21.71 15.42 -7.00
CA SER A 44 -21.99 16.81 -6.67
C SER A 44 -20.96 17.67 -7.42
N THR A 45 -21.40 18.66 -8.18
CA THR A 45 -20.52 19.59 -8.90
C THR A 45 -19.44 20.18 -7.98
N GLY A 46 -19.74 20.29 -6.67
CA GLY A 46 -18.80 20.66 -5.63
C GLY A 46 -17.66 19.65 -5.41
N ALA A 47 -17.92 18.34 -5.46
CA ALA A 47 -16.90 17.30 -5.30
C ALA A 47 -15.88 17.31 -6.46
N ALA A 48 -16.37 17.47 -7.69
CA ALA A 48 -15.51 17.58 -8.87
C ALA A 48 -14.62 18.82 -8.81
N ALA A 49 -15.19 19.99 -8.47
CA ALA A 49 -14.42 21.22 -8.31
C ALA A 49 -13.39 21.13 -7.17
N ALA A 50 -13.75 20.52 -6.04
CA ALA A 50 -12.82 20.30 -4.92
C ALA A 50 -11.66 19.35 -5.31
N ARG A 51 -11.95 18.32 -6.11
CA ARG A 51 -10.94 17.39 -6.65
C ARG A 51 -9.95 18.10 -7.58
N GLU A 52 -10.47 18.84 -8.56
CA GLU A 52 -9.67 19.65 -9.49
C GLU A 52 -8.77 20.62 -8.74
N ASN A 53 -9.31 21.30 -7.72
CA ASN A 53 -8.54 22.22 -6.87
C ASN A 53 -7.38 21.50 -6.14
N LEU A 54 -7.61 20.31 -5.59
CA LEU A 54 -6.56 19.52 -4.94
C LEU A 54 -5.46 19.12 -5.93
N LEU A 55 -5.82 18.54 -7.06
CA LEU A 55 -4.85 18.06 -8.05
C LEU A 55 -4.04 19.22 -8.64
N SER A 56 -4.69 20.35 -8.91
CA SER A 56 -4.04 21.58 -9.37
C SER A 56 -3.05 22.11 -8.32
N ALA A 57 -3.43 22.12 -7.04
CA ALA A 57 -2.53 22.54 -5.96
C ALA A 57 -1.28 21.65 -5.87
N ILE A 58 -1.43 20.33 -5.98
CA ILE A 58 -0.31 19.37 -6.00
C ILE A 58 0.58 19.60 -7.22
N GLN A 59 -0.02 19.73 -8.41
CA GLN A 59 0.73 19.88 -9.67
C GLN A 59 1.53 21.20 -9.70
N GLN A 60 0.98 22.27 -9.13
CA GLN A 60 1.63 23.57 -9.04
C GLN A 60 2.65 23.66 -7.89
N GLY A 61 2.80 22.62 -7.07
CA GLY A 61 3.70 22.62 -5.92
C GLY A 61 3.33 23.68 -4.88
N LYS A 62 2.03 23.86 -4.63
CA LYS A 62 1.55 24.81 -3.61
C LYS A 62 2.07 24.44 -2.21
N PRO A 63 2.17 25.42 -1.29
CA PRO A 63 2.55 25.14 0.10
C PRO A 63 1.62 24.11 0.75
N ASP A 64 2.17 23.30 1.67
CA ASP A 64 1.43 22.23 2.34
C ASP A 64 0.10 22.70 2.95
N ALA A 65 0.07 23.90 3.54
CA ALA A 65 -1.14 24.48 4.12
C ALA A 65 -2.29 24.64 3.09
N GLU A 66 -1.98 25.00 1.84
CA GLU A 66 -2.99 25.10 0.78
C GLU A 66 -3.48 23.73 0.33
N VAL A 67 -2.58 22.74 0.24
CA VAL A 67 -2.92 21.35 -0.10
C VAL A 67 -3.80 20.73 0.98
N LEU A 68 -3.49 20.95 2.26
CA LEU A 68 -4.29 20.52 3.40
C LEU A 68 -5.67 21.18 3.41
N ALA A 69 -5.77 22.47 3.12
CA ALA A 69 -7.06 23.16 2.99
C ALA A 69 -7.91 22.58 1.84
N ALA A 70 -7.28 22.15 0.74
CA ALA A 70 -7.97 21.47 -0.35
C ALA A 70 -8.44 20.05 0.05
N ILE A 71 -7.64 19.30 0.82
CA ILE A 71 -8.03 18.01 1.41
C ILE A 71 -9.25 18.17 2.30
N ASP A 72 -9.28 19.17 3.19
CA ASP A 72 -10.38 19.36 4.13
C ASP A 72 -11.73 19.61 3.43
N ARG A 73 -11.70 20.30 2.28
CA ARG A 73 -12.88 20.51 1.43
C ARG A 73 -13.40 19.21 0.80
N LEU A 74 -12.58 18.17 0.71
CA LEU A 74 -12.97 16.87 0.16
C LEU A 74 -13.58 15.92 1.18
N LYS A 75 -13.25 16.06 2.47
CA LYS A 75 -13.73 15.18 3.54
C LYS A 75 -15.26 14.99 3.56
N PRO A 76 -16.10 16.03 3.34
CA PRO A 76 -17.55 15.85 3.31
C PRO A 76 -18.07 14.99 2.16
N PHE A 77 -17.28 14.75 1.12
CA PHE A 77 -17.67 14.00 -0.08
C PHE A 77 -17.24 12.54 -0.07
N ASN A 78 -16.83 11.98 1.07
CA ASN A 78 -16.44 10.58 1.16
C ASN A 78 -17.62 9.67 0.74
N PRO A 79 -17.52 8.94 -0.39
CA PRO A 79 -18.64 8.20 -0.94
C PRO A 79 -18.87 6.86 -0.22
N LEU A 80 -17.90 6.41 0.61
CA LEU A 80 -17.97 5.12 1.26
C LEU A 80 -18.46 5.29 2.70
N PRO A 81 -19.62 4.70 3.04
CA PRO A 81 -20.07 4.71 4.42
C PRO A 81 -19.12 3.90 5.30
N PRO A 82 -19.03 4.26 6.59
CA PRO A 82 -18.11 3.72 7.58
C PRO A 82 -18.36 2.25 7.96
N THR A 83 -19.10 1.47 7.19
CA THR A 83 -19.45 0.08 7.57
C THR A 83 -19.46 -0.87 6.39
N SER A 84 -19.07 -0.41 5.19
CA SER A 84 -19.24 -1.22 3.99
C SER A 84 -18.04 -2.14 3.73
N SER A 85 -18.30 -3.43 3.53
CA SER A 85 -17.38 -4.35 2.85
C SER A 85 -16.91 -3.82 1.48
N THR A 86 -17.66 -2.88 0.91
CA THR A 86 -17.32 -2.07 -0.26
C THR A 86 -16.05 -1.23 -0.06
N ALA A 87 -15.74 -0.77 1.16
CA ALA A 87 -14.51 -0.01 1.44
C ALA A 87 -13.25 -0.87 1.26
N ALA A 88 -13.27 -2.10 1.80
CA ALA A 88 -12.19 -3.06 1.63
C ALA A 88 -11.97 -3.39 0.14
N LYS A 89 -13.04 -3.67 -0.61
CA LYS A 89 -12.97 -3.91 -2.06
C LYS A 89 -12.49 -2.68 -2.85
N SER A 90 -12.88 -1.48 -2.44
CA SER A 90 -12.46 -0.24 -3.09
C SER A 90 -10.96 0.00 -2.97
N LEU A 91 -10.35 -0.48 -1.88
CA LEU A 91 -8.90 -0.43 -1.64
C LEU A 91 -8.08 -1.28 -2.62
N GLU A 92 -8.65 -2.37 -3.15
CA GLU A 92 -7.92 -3.31 -4.00
C GLU A 92 -7.34 -2.65 -5.25
N GLY A 93 -6.19 -3.12 -5.71
CA GLY A 93 -5.53 -2.65 -6.92
C GLY A 93 -4.22 -1.90 -6.67
N GLU A 94 -3.75 -1.21 -7.71
CA GLU A 94 -2.53 -0.42 -7.72
C GLU A 94 -2.84 1.06 -7.49
N TRP A 95 -2.09 1.68 -6.59
CA TRP A 95 -2.27 3.06 -6.16
C TRP A 95 -0.96 3.83 -6.26
N ARG A 96 -0.91 4.88 -7.06
CA ARG A 96 0.27 5.74 -7.20
C ARG A 96 0.21 6.89 -6.21
N LEU A 97 1.29 7.11 -5.47
CA LEU A 97 1.44 8.28 -4.60
C LEU A 97 1.58 9.55 -5.46
N LEU A 98 0.67 10.50 -5.26
CA LEU A 98 0.71 11.82 -5.90
C LEU A 98 1.42 12.85 -5.02
N TRP A 99 1.15 12.80 -3.71
CA TRP A 99 1.63 13.78 -2.75
C TRP A 99 1.67 13.19 -1.34
N SER A 100 2.58 13.70 -0.51
CA SER A 100 2.68 13.36 0.90
C SER A 100 3.17 14.55 1.72
N ILE A 101 2.68 14.65 2.96
CA ILE A 101 3.25 15.52 3.99
C ILE A 101 3.96 14.67 5.02
N ASN A 102 5.07 15.20 5.54
CA ASN A 102 5.93 14.48 6.46
C ASN A 102 6.48 13.16 5.86
N ASP A 103 7.39 13.32 4.90
CA ASP A 103 8.08 12.23 4.17
C ASP A 103 9.03 11.38 5.05
N ASP A 104 8.99 11.53 6.38
CA ASP A 104 9.82 10.78 7.33
C ASP A 104 9.53 9.27 7.34
N PHE A 105 8.45 8.84 6.68
CA PHE A 105 8.15 7.42 6.51
C PHE A 105 9.08 6.71 5.52
N SER A 106 9.72 7.42 4.58
CA SER A 106 10.71 6.83 3.67
C SER A 106 11.76 7.86 3.22
N PRO A 107 13.03 7.69 3.64
CA PRO A 107 14.12 8.57 3.21
C PRO A 107 14.26 8.67 1.68
N LEU A 108 13.89 7.62 0.94
CA LEU A 108 13.96 7.60 -0.51
C LEU A 108 13.00 8.59 -1.17
N LEU A 109 11.88 8.93 -0.51
CA LEU A 109 10.92 9.90 -1.03
C LEU A 109 11.36 11.35 -0.82
N ARG A 110 12.39 11.58 0.01
CA ARG A 110 13.00 12.90 0.22
C ARG A 110 14.06 13.25 -0.82
N LEU A 111 14.43 12.29 -1.68
CA LEU A 111 15.39 12.54 -2.75
C LEU A 111 14.85 13.59 -3.73
N PRO A 112 15.70 14.46 -4.28
CA PRO A 112 15.28 15.39 -5.33
C PRO A 112 15.02 14.66 -6.65
N LYS A 113 14.23 15.26 -7.54
CA LYS A 113 14.13 14.78 -8.93
C LYS A 113 15.51 14.90 -9.61
N PRO A 114 15.92 13.93 -10.46
CA PRO A 114 15.19 12.76 -10.94
C PRO A 114 15.36 11.50 -10.05
N PHE A 115 16.04 11.61 -8.91
CA PHE A 115 16.33 10.46 -8.03
C PHE A 115 15.14 10.04 -7.17
N LYS A 116 14.16 10.93 -6.94
CA LYS A 116 12.91 10.59 -6.27
C LYS A 116 12.20 9.45 -7.01
N PRO A 117 12.03 8.27 -6.38
CA PRO A 117 11.31 7.18 -7.02
C PRO A 117 9.81 7.50 -7.08
N ASN A 118 9.13 6.85 -8.01
CA ASN A 118 7.67 6.77 -7.98
C ASN A 118 7.29 5.75 -6.90
N SER A 119 6.35 6.11 -6.03
CA SER A 119 5.83 5.22 -4.99
C SER A 119 4.45 4.68 -5.39
N PHE A 120 4.30 3.38 -5.25
CA PHE A 120 3.07 2.65 -5.51
C PHE A 120 2.67 1.87 -4.26
N GLN A 121 1.38 1.67 -4.05
CA GLN A 121 0.85 0.73 -3.08
C GLN A 121 -0.04 -0.29 -3.79
N TYR A 122 0.05 -1.54 -3.36
CA TYR A 122 -0.67 -2.67 -3.92
C TYR A 122 -1.50 -3.32 -2.82
N PHE A 123 -2.77 -3.57 -3.13
CA PHE A 123 -3.73 -4.19 -2.20
C PHE A 123 -4.56 -5.28 -2.89
N GLY A 124 -4.99 -6.27 -2.13
CA GLY A 124 -5.87 -7.33 -2.63
C GLY A 124 -5.15 -8.30 -3.57
N PRO A 125 -5.84 -8.86 -4.59
CA PRO A 125 -5.29 -9.92 -5.43
C PRO A 125 -3.96 -9.57 -6.11
N ILE A 126 -3.77 -8.31 -6.48
CA ILE A 126 -2.52 -7.85 -7.12
C ILE A 126 -1.33 -7.86 -6.14
N ALA A 127 -1.55 -7.54 -4.87
CA ALA A 127 -0.52 -7.68 -3.85
C ALA A 127 -0.29 -9.15 -3.51
N ALA A 128 -1.36 -9.93 -3.40
CA ALA A 128 -1.29 -11.36 -3.09
C ALA A 128 -0.44 -12.12 -4.10
N ALA A 129 -0.61 -11.83 -5.39
CA ALA A 129 0.18 -12.42 -6.47
C ALA A 129 1.69 -12.14 -6.35
N GLU A 130 2.07 -11.01 -5.75
CA GLU A 130 3.45 -10.55 -5.69
C GLU A 130 4.15 -10.85 -4.36
N VAL A 131 3.43 -10.79 -3.25
CA VAL A 131 3.99 -10.86 -1.88
C VAL A 131 3.27 -11.84 -0.95
N GLY A 132 2.20 -12.50 -1.40
CA GLY A 132 1.43 -13.51 -0.66
C GLY A 132 0.10 -12.99 -0.11
N GLU A 133 -0.84 -13.91 0.15
CA GLU A 133 -2.19 -13.62 0.66
C GLU A 133 -2.20 -12.83 1.98
N GLY A 134 -3.20 -11.97 2.15
CA GLY A 134 -3.38 -11.16 3.36
C GLY A 134 -2.36 -10.03 3.54
N ARG A 135 -1.60 -9.69 2.49
CA ARG A 135 -0.51 -8.73 2.56
C ARG A 135 -0.74 -7.53 1.64
N VAL A 136 -0.09 -6.44 2.02
CA VAL A 136 0.02 -5.22 1.23
C VAL A 136 1.47 -4.99 0.88
N ALA A 137 1.70 -4.28 -0.21
CA ALA A 137 3.05 -3.95 -0.63
C ALA A 137 3.15 -2.49 -1.07
N GLN A 138 4.26 -1.85 -0.73
CA GLN A 138 4.71 -0.61 -1.30
C GLN A 138 5.83 -0.90 -2.31
N GLY A 139 5.69 -0.34 -3.50
CA GLY A 139 6.67 -0.41 -4.58
C GLY A 139 7.34 0.93 -4.81
N LEU A 140 8.67 0.97 -4.81
CA LEU A 140 9.43 2.13 -5.28
C LEU A 140 10.09 1.79 -6.61
N THR A 141 9.78 2.56 -7.64
CA THR A 141 10.31 2.39 -9.01
C THR A 141 10.95 3.67 -9.53
N SER A 142 11.62 3.57 -10.68
CA SER A 142 12.31 4.70 -11.32
C SER A 142 13.58 5.15 -10.58
N GLY A 143 14.16 6.28 -11.02
CA GLY A 143 15.42 6.80 -10.53
C GLY A 143 16.57 5.83 -10.78
N LEU A 144 17.34 5.55 -9.73
CA LEU A 144 18.51 4.67 -9.77
C LEU A 144 18.18 3.17 -9.92
N LEU A 145 16.90 2.79 -9.84
CA LEU A 145 16.48 1.38 -9.84
C LEU A 145 16.32 0.78 -11.24
N GLY A 146 16.34 1.60 -12.30
CA GLY A 146 16.18 1.11 -13.68
C GLY A 146 14.90 0.26 -13.83
N ASN A 147 15.05 -0.99 -14.28
CA ASN A 147 13.94 -1.94 -14.46
C ASN A 147 13.58 -2.71 -13.18
N SER A 148 14.28 -2.47 -12.07
CA SER A 148 13.97 -3.08 -10.78
C SER A 148 13.00 -2.22 -9.96
N GLN A 149 12.49 -2.84 -8.91
CA GLN A 149 11.59 -2.24 -7.93
C GLN A 149 12.02 -2.67 -6.53
N LEU A 150 12.05 -1.71 -5.61
CA LEU A 150 12.13 -2.00 -4.19
C LEU A 150 10.72 -2.28 -3.67
N TRP A 151 10.58 -3.37 -2.95
CA TRP A 151 9.31 -3.84 -2.41
C TRP A 151 9.39 -3.83 -0.90
N LEU A 152 8.49 -3.11 -0.24
CA LEU A 152 8.25 -3.20 1.20
C LEU A 152 6.87 -3.80 1.40
N SER A 153 6.78 -4.99 1.99
CA SER A 153 5.49 -5.64 2.25
C SER A 153 5.27 -5.93 3.73
N SER A 154 4.01 -5.96 4.12
CA SER A 154 3.55 -6.20 5.49
C SER A 154 2.23 -6.96 5.45
N GLY A 155 1.85 -7.58 6.57
CA GLY A 155 0.46 -7.97 6.80
C GLY A 155 -0.43 -6.73 6.92
N THR A 156 -1.72 -6.91 6.70
CA THR A 156 -2.71 -5.88 7.02
C THR A 156 -3.98 -6.50 7.55
N GLU A 157 -4.59 -5.85 8.53
CA GLU A 157 -5.89 -6.24 9.04
C GLU A 157 -6.84 -5.03 9.04
N PRO A 158 -8.08 -5.17 8.54
CA PRO A 158 -9.09 -4.15 8.73
C PRO A 158 -9.42 -4.01 10.21
N LEU A 159 -9.35 -2.80 10.75
CA LEU A 159 -9.78 -2.55 12.12
C LEU A 159 -11.28 -2.24 12.18
N PRO A 160 -11.95 -2.58 13.29
CA PRO A 160 -13.30 -2.10 13.53
C PRO A 160 -13.31 -0.58 13.53
N TYR A 161 -14.39 -0.04 12.98
CA TYR A 161 -14.61 1.39 12.91
C TYR A 161 -14.76 1.97 14.31
N LYS A 162 -14.09 3.10 14.58
CA LYS A 162 -14.48 3.95 15.71
C LYS A 162 -15.80 4.59 15.33
N THR A 163 -16.84 4.40 16.12
CA THR A 163 -18.11 5.13 15.96
C THR A 163 -17.80 6.63 16.06
N VAL A 164 -17.83 7.32 14.92
CA VAL A 164 -17.80 8.77 14.87
C VAL A 164 -19.25 9.24 14.79
N GLU A 165 -19.65 10.14 15.69
CA GLU A 165 -21.02 10.68 15.77
C GLU A 165 -21.52 11.29 14.44
N SER A 166 -20.60 11.63 13.53
CA SER A 166 -20.88 12.29 12.25
C SER A 166 -21.17 11.37 11.06
N GLY A 167 -21.27 10.04 11.23
CA GLY A 167 -21.64 9.11 10.15
C GLY A 167 -20.61 8.93 9.03
N ASN A 168 -19.45 9.60 9.11
CA ASN A 168 -18.35 9.56 8.14
C ASN A 168 -17.06 9.00 8.78
N ALA A 169 -17.13 7.84 9.44
CA ALA A 169 -15.91 7.24 9.99
C ALA A 169 -14.97 6.76 8.86
N PRO A 170 -13.66 7.02 8.95
CA PRO A 170 -12.69 6.54 7.97
C PRO A 170 -12.56 5.02 8.05
N TYR A 171 -12.23 4.40 6.92
CA TYR A 171 -11.84 2.98 6.92
C TYR A 171 -10.45 2.84 7.53
N ARG A 172 -10.29 1.92 8.48
CA ARG A 172 -9.05 1.76 9.27
C ARG A 172 -8.32 0.49 8.89
N LEU A 173 -7.02 0.60 8.69
CA LEU A 173 -6.12 -0.50 8.43
C LEU A 173 -5.03 -0.53 9.50
N GLU A 174 -4.87 -1.66 10.15
CA GLU A 174 -3.69 -1.96 10.93
C GLU A 174 -2.63 -2.60 10.02
N ILE A 175 -1.38 -2.20 10.20
CA ILE A 175 -0.23 -2.80 9.51
C ILE A 175 0.46 -3.77 10.46
N GLU A 176 0.69 -4.98 9.96
CA GLU A 176 1.21 -6.08 10.77
C GLU A 176 2.53 -6.64 10.22
N PRO A 177 3.36 -7.23 11.09
CA PRO A 177 4.46 -8.07 10.63
C PRO A 177 3.95 -9.37 9.94
N PRO A 178 4.82 -10.12 9.23
CA PRO A 178 6.22 -9.83 9.01
C PRO A 178 6.42 -8.74 7.96
N PHE A 179 7.40 -7.86 8.21
CA PHE A 179 7.84 -6.84 7.27
C PHE A 179 8.94 -7.41 6.38
N ARG A 180 8.79 -7.29 5.06
CA ARG A 180 9.78 -7.77 4.11
C ARG A 180 10.22 -6.63 3.22
N PHE A 181 11.53 -6.45 3.12
CA PHE A 181 12.15 -5.57 2.15
C PHE A 181 12.86 -6.40 1.10
N GLN A 182 12.48 -6.23 -0.16
CA GLN A 182 12.94 -7.05 -1.27
C GLN A 182 13.32 -6.18 -2.47
N LEU A 183 14.23 -6.67 -3.30
CA LEU A 183 14.57 -6.09 -4.60
C LEU A 183 14.28 -7.13 -5.69
N GLY A 184 13.51 -6.75 -6.70
CA GLY A 184 13.18 -7.63 -7.81
C GLY A 184 12.65 -6.86 -9.00
N GLY A 185 11.99 -7.57 -9.92
CA GLY A 185 11.31 -6.91 -11.03
C GLY A 185 10.07 -6.14 -10.58
N ARG A 186 9.53 -5.39 -11.53
CA ARG A 186 8.32 -4.60 -11.34
C ARG A 186 7.10 -5.52 -11.27
N LEU A 187 5.99 -4.94 -10.83
CA LEU A 187 4.68 -5.58 -10.84
C LEU A 187 4.42 -6.26 -12.21
N GLY A 188 4.03 -7.53 -12.19
CA GLY A 188 3.67 -8.30 -13.38
C GLY A 188 4.83 -8.79 -14.27
N THR A 189 6.10 -8.55 -13.90
CA THR A 189 7.23 -8.98 -14.74
C THR A 189 7.71 -10.41 -14.49
N ASN A 190 7.09 -11.15 -13.55
CA ASN A 190 7.49 -12.51 -13.12
C ASN A 190 8.97 -12.67 -12.74
N GLN A 191 9.69 -11.57 -12.52
CA GLN A 191 11.09 -11.63 -12.12
C GLN A 191 11.18 -11.90 -10.62
N PRO A 192 12.10 -12.77 -10.18
CA PRO A 192 12.22 -13.14 -8.79
C PRO A 192 12.58 -11.92 -7.92
N LYS A 193 12.04 -11.90 -6.70
CA LYS A 193 12.35 -10.89 -5.68
C LYS A 193 13.37 -11.47 -4.71
N ARG A 194 14.54 -10.84 -4.62
CA ARG A 194 15.55 -11.15 -3.62
C ARG A 194 15.19 -10.46 -2.31
N MET A 195 15.02 -11.22 -1.25
CA MET A 195 14.86 -10.69 0.10
C MET A 195 16.15 -10.02 0.58
N ILE A 196 16.04 -8.77 1.02
CA ILE A 196 17.14 -8.00 1.60
C ILE A 196 17.02 -8.01 3.13
N VAL A 197 15.81 -7.78 3.63
CA VAL A 197 15.49 -7.80 5.06
C VAL A 197 14.15 -8.49 5.27
N GLU A 198 14.05 -9.28 6.33
CA GLU A 198 12.79 -9.74 6.90
C GLU A 198 12.80 -9.46 8.40
N ALA A 199 11.71 -8.90 8.90
CA ALA A 199 11.49 -8.65 10.31
C ALA A 199 10.18 -9.32 10.73
N GLY A 200 10.27 -10.24 11.68
CA GLY A 200 9.11 -10.99 12.18
C GLY A 200 8.21 -10.19 13.11
N ASN A 201 8.63 -8.99 13.53
CA ASN A 201 7.87 -8.08 14.40
C ASN A 201 8.26 -6.62 14.15
N ASP A 202 7.47 -5.69 14.67
CA ASP A 202 7.69 -4.24 14.58
C ASP A 202 9.01 -3.79 15.18
N ALA A 203 9.40 -4.34 16.34
CA ALA A 203 10.62 -3.92 17.04
C ALA A 203 11.87 -4.21 16.21
N ASP A 204 11.94 -5.40 15.60
CA ASP A 204 13.01 -5.80 14.70
C ASP A 204 13.06 -4.92 13.46
N PHE A 205 11.89 -4.63 12.86
CA PHE A 205 11.81 -3.76 11.70
C PHE A 205 12.31 -2.34 12.02
N ARG A 206 11.92 -1.78 13.16
CA ARG A 206 12.32 -0.43 13.59
C ARG A 206 13.79 -0.36 13.99
N LYS A 207 14.34 -1.45 14.56
CA LYS A 207 15.77 -1.58 14.86
C LYS A 207 16.61 -1.54 13.58
N VAL A 208 16.19 -2.26 12.54
CA VAL A 208 16.88 -2.24 11.23
C VAL A 208 16.81 -0.86 10.56
N ASN A 209 15.73 -0.11 10.81
CA ASN A 209 15.56 1.26 10.30
C ASN A 209 16.16 2.35 11.21
N ALA A 210 16.98 1.98 12.21
CA ALA A 210 17.65 2.91 13.13
C ALA A 210 16.71 3.96 13.79
N ARG A 211 15.47 3.57 14.09
CA ARG A 211 14.48 4.46 14.74
C ARG A 211 14.80 4.67 16.22
N THR A 212 14.25 5.74 16.81
CA THR A 212 14.43 6.08 18.22
C THR A 212 13.85 5.01 19.16
N LYS A 213 14.21 5.04 20.44
CA LYS A 213 13.71 4.06 21.43
C LYS A 213 12.20 4.17 21.59
N GLU A 214 11.65 5.37 21.54
CA GLU A 214 10.22 5.64 21.63
C GLU A 214 9.48 4.99 20.46
N ALA A 215 10.01 5.13 19.25
CA ALA A 215 9.49 4.45 18.07
C ALA A 215 9.57 2.93 18.20
N GLN A 216 10.65 2.37 18.75
CA GLN A 216 10.77 0.92 18.98
C GLN A 216 9.71 0.36 19.94
N LEU A 217 9.28 1.15 20.92
CA LEU A 217 8.25 0.77 21.90
C LEU A 217 6.81 1.04 21.43
N ALA A 218 6.63 1.74 20.31
CA ALA A 218 5.31 2.12 19.84
C ALA A 218 4.45 0.91 19.43
N GLY A 219 3.12 1.08 19.45
CA GLY A 219 2.19 0.09 18.93
C GLY A 219 2.29 -0.09 17.41
N LYS A 220 1.42 -0.92 16.84
CA LYS A 220 1.30 -1.09 15.38
C LYS A 220 0.84 0.22 14.73
N ASN A 221 1.21 0.40 13.46
CA ASN A 221 0.78 1.56 12.71
C ASN A 221 -0.67 1.40 12.25
N VAL A 222 -1.50 2.41 12.50
CA VAL A 222 -2.90 2.46 12.04
C VAL A 222 -3.08 3.58 11.01
N TYR A 223 -3.69 3.21 9.90
CA TYR A 223 -3.97 4.10 8.78
C TYR A 223 -5.47 4.32 8.67
N GLU A 224 -5.89 5.59 8.70
CA GLU A 224 -7.23 6.02 8.32
C GLU A 224 -7.29 6.32 6.83
N GLN A 225 -8.32 5.83 6.17
CA GLN A 225 -8.53 5.94 4.73
C GLN A 225 -9.83 6.69 4.46
N ILE A 226 -9.71 7.80 3.74
CA ILE A 226 -10.82 8.56 3.19
C ILE A 226 -10.79 8.39 1.68
N TYR A 227 -11.90 7.94 1.11
CA TYR A 227 -12.05 7.83 -0.33
C TYR A 227 -12.67 9.12 -0.82
N VAL A 228 -12.16 9.67 -1.91
CA VAL A 228 -12.80 10.81 -2.57
C VAL A 228 -13.74 10.31 -3.65
N GLU A 229 -13.37 9.20 -4.29
CA GLU A 229 -14.09 8.57 -5.39
C GLU A 229 -13.97 7.04 -5.27
N SER A 230 -14.97 6.31 -5.76
CA SER A 230 -14.98 4.85 -5.80
C SER A 230 -15.34 4.33 -7.20
N LYS A 231 -14.79 4.97 -8.24
CA LYS A 231 -15.16 4.73 -9.65
C LYS A 231 -14.16 3.86 -10.43
N GLY A 232 -13.15 3.32 -9.75
CA GLY A 232 -12.06 2.58 -10.39
C GLY A 232 -10.84 3.46 -10.68
N LYS A 233 -10.22 3.28 -11.84
CA LYS A 233 -9.02 4.04 -12.26
C LYS A 233 -9.24 5.55 -12.16
N GLY A 234 -8.24 6.27 -11.66
CA GLY A 234 -8.28 7.72 -11.41
C GLY A 234 -8.93 8.12 -10.09
N SER A 235 -9.49 7.17 -9.34
CA SER A 235 -10.07 7.46 -8.02
C SER A 235 -8.98 7.91 -7.05
N LEU A 236 -9.31 8.90 -6.22
CA LEU A 236 -8.39 9.39 -5.18
C LEU A 236 -8.70 8.80 -3.80
N ARG A 237 -7.64 8.56 -3.04
CA ARG A 237 -7.69 8.14 -1.65
C ARG A 237 -6.69 8.94 -0.83
N ILE A 238 -7.14 9.40 0.33
CA ILE A 238 -6.33 10.10 1.32
C ILE A 238 -6.11 9.14 2.48
N SER A 239 -4.85 8.86 2.78
CA SER A 239 -4.44 8.02 3.91
C SER A 239 -3.80 8.88 4.99
N THR A 240 -4.17 8.70 6.25
CA THR A 240 -3.56 9.38 7.39
C THR A 240 -3.09 8.37 8.42
N ILE A 241 -1.84 8.47 8.86
CA ILE A 241 -1.32 7.62 9.94
C ILE A 241 -1.72 8.24 11.28
N THR A 242 -2.47 7.50 12.09
CA THR A 242 -3.09 8.04 13.32
C THR A 242 -2.55 7.42 14.60
N GLU A 243 -2.02 6.20 14.54
CA GLU A 243 -1.46 5.48 15.69
C GLU A 243 -0.18 4.76 15.25
N GLY A 244 0.73 4.47 16.20
CA GLY A 244 1.98 3.73 15.95
C GLY A 244 3.24 4.58 16.15
N ASP A 245 4.20 4.49 15.23
CA ASP A 245 5.51 5.17 15.31
C ASP A 245 5.34 6.71 15.38
N PRO A 246 5.74 7.36 16.49
CA PRO A 246 5.56 8.80 16.69
C PRO A 246 6.20 9.68 15.60
N ALA A 247 7.22 9.18 14.90
CA ALA A 247 7.89 9.94 13.85
C ALA A 247 7.02 10.11 12.58
N ILE A 248 6.03 9.24 12.39
CA ILE A 248 5.20 9.21 11.18
C ILE A 248 3.71 9.41 11.46
N ILE A 249 3.30 9.50 12.73
CA ILE A 249 1.94 9.91 13.08
C ILE A 249 1.69 11.31 12.48
N GLY A 250 0.51 11.49 11.87
CA GLY A 250 0.13 12.71 11.18
C GLY A 250 0.61 12.80 9.72
N THR A 251 1.39 11.83 9.23
CA THR A 251 1.69 11.72 7.80
C THR A 251 0.39 11.54 7.01
N ILE A 252 0.18 12.38 6.00
CA ILE A 252 -0.94 12.32 5.07
C ILE A 252 -0.40 11.96 3.69
N LEU A 253 -1.04 11.01 3.03
CA LEU A 253 -0.66 10.49 1.72
C LEU A 253 -1.85 10.56 0.77
N ILE A 254 -1.67 11.16 -0.39
CA ILE A 254 -2.68 11.21 -1.45
C ILE A 254 -2.27 10.24 -2.54
N HIS A 255 -3.16 9.29 -2.83
CA HIS A 255 -2.96 8.30 -3.85
C HIS A 255 -4.04 8.37 -4.94
N GLU A 256 -3.65 7.99 -6.16
CA GLU A 256 -4.53 7.80 -7.30
C GLU A 256 -4.51 6.32 -7.73
N LYS A 257 -5.69 5.75 -7.97
CA LYS A 257 -5.84 4.38 -8.46
C LYS A 257 -5.45 4.27 -9.94
N MET A 258 -4.65 3.27 -10.30
CA MET A 258 -4.15 3.07 -11.67
C MET A 258 -5.03 2.18 -12.54
#